data_AF-A0AAU9S7Y7-F1
#
_entry.id   AF-A0AAU9S7Y7-F1
#
_cell.length_a   1.000
_cell.length_b   1.000
_cell.length_c   1.000
_cell.angle_alpha   90.00
_cell.angle_beta   90.00
_cell.angle_gamma   90.00
#
_symmetry.space_group_name_H-M   'P 1'
#
loop_
_entity.id
_entity.type
_entity.pdbx_description
1 polymer ?
#
loop_
_entity_poly.entity_id
_entity_poly.type
_entity_poly.pdbx_seq_one_letter_code
_entity_poly.pdbx_strand_id
1 'polypeptide(L)' 'MCTSKIIVLGLFVATFIASCNAAANVTPQPLFPAILIFGDSTADTGNNNYHSQAVFKAKHLPYGVDLPGHEANGRFSNGS' A
#
# COMPACT_ATOMS: atom_id res chain seq x y z
N MET A 1 1.46 56.24 -10.40
CA MET A 1 1.96 55.42 -11.54
C MET A 1 3.10 54.46 -11.17
N CYS A 2 4.02 54.84 -10.27
CA CYS A 2 5.15 53.98 -9.88
C CYS A 2 4.71 52.78 -8.99
N THR A 3 3.87 53.02 -7.98
CA THR A 3 3.48 52.01 -6.97
C THR A 3 2.65 50.85 -7.53
N SER A 4 1.69 51.14 -8.41
CA SER A 4 0.84 50.10 -9.04
C SER A 4 1.66 49.16 -9.94
N LYS A 5 2.66 49.69 -10.67
CA LYS A 5 3.54 48.87 -11.52
C LYS A 5 4.42 47.93 -10.69
N ILE A 6 4.91 48.40 -9.53
CA ILE A 6 5.72 47.61 -8.61
C ILE A 6 4.89 46.46 -8.01
N ILE A 7 3.64 46.73 -7.61
CA ILE A 7 2.74 45.71 -7.05
C ILE A 7 2.43 44.63 -8.10
N VAL A 8 2.12 45.03 -9.34
CA VAL A 8 1.85 44.08 -10.44
C VAL A 8 3.08 43.23 -10.75
N LEU A 9 4.28 43.83 -10.77
CA LEU A 9 5.52 43.10 -10.98
C LEU A 9 5.80 42.10 -9.84
N GLY A 10 5.56 42.50 -8.59
CA GLY A 10 5.69 41.61 -7.43
C GLY A 10 4.74 40.40 -7.49
N LEU A 11 3.48 40.62 -7.85
CA LEU A 11 2.49 39.55 -8.03
C LEU A 11 2.87 38.60 -9.18
N PHE A 12 3.39 39.15 -10.28
CA PHE A 12 3.86 38.35 -11.42
C PHE A 12 5.06 37.48 -11.06
N VAL A 13 6.04 38.03 -10.32
CA VAL A 13 7.21 37.27 -9.87
C VAL A 13 6.82 36.18 -8.87
N ALA A 14 5.92 36.48 -7.93
CA ALA A 14 5.46 35.49 -6.94
C ALA A 14 4.74 34.30 -7.59
N THR A 15 3.87 34.56 -8.57
CA THR A 15 3.14 33.50 -9.31
C THR A 15 4.07 32.69 -10.21
N PHE A 16 5.10 33.31 -10.80
CA PHE A 16 6.11 32.60 -11.59
C PHE A 16 6.95 31.66 -10.72
N ILE A 17 7.43 32.12 -9.56
CA ILE A 17 8.19 31.30 -8.61
C ILE A 17 7.35 30.14 -8.06
N ALA A 18 6.07 30.36 -7.79
CA ALA A 18 5.16 29.31 -7.33
C ALA A 18 4.95 28.20 -8.39
N SER A 19 4.87 28.55 -9.69
CA SER A 19 4.71 27.57 -10.78
C SER A 19 5.92 26.64 -10.96
N CYS A 20 7.13 27.09 -10.61
CA CYS A 20 8.35 26.31 -10.79
C CYS A 20 8.46 25.09 -9.86
N ASN A 21 7.61 24.99 -8.82
CA ASN A 21 7.70 23.93 -7.80
C ASN A 21 6.68 22.80 -7.97
N ALA A 22 5.90 22.78 -9.05
CA ALA A 22 4.83 21.79 -9.25
C ALA A 22 5.33 20.35 -9.51
N ALA A 23 6.61 20.16 -9.86
CA ALA A 23 7.16 18.85 -10.24
C ALA A 23 7.78 18.05 -9.08
N ALA A 24 7.90 18.60 -7.87
CA ALA A 24 8.66 17.98 -6.78
C ALA A 24 7.91 16.84 -6.05
N ASN A 25 6.60 16.67 -6.27
CA ASN A 25 5.74 15.75 -5.50
C ASN A 25 5.12 14.61 -6.34
N VAL A 26 5.80 14.16 -7.40
CA VAL A 26 5.33 12.97 -8.13
C VAL A 26 5.72 11.73 -7.33
N THR A 27 4.78 11.16 -6.56
CA THR A 27 4.94 9.81 -6.03
C THR A 27 4.93 8.83 -7.19
N PRO A 28 5.96 7.98 -7.35
CA PRO A 28 5.97 6.94 -8.37
C PRO A 28 4.74 6.05 -8.18
N GLN A 29 3.89 5.97 -9.21
CA GLN A 29 2.74 5.07 -9.17
C GLN A 29 3.22 3.64 -9.43
N PRO A 30 2.72 2.64 -8.68
CA PRO A 30 3.06 1.25 -8.95
C PRO A 30 2.56 0.86 -10.34
N LEU A 31 3.41 0.18 -11.11
CA LEU A 31 3.07 -0.32 -12.45
C LEU A 31 1.88 -1.29 -12.40
N PHE A 32 1.78 -2.05 -11.31
CA PHE A 32 0.65 -2.93 -11.00
C PHE A 32 0.11 -2.56 -9.62
N PRO A 33 -1.01 -1.82 -9.53
CA PRO A 33 -1.54 -1.36 -8.24
C PRO A 33 -2.15 -2.50 -7.41
N ALA A 34 -2.43 -3.65 -8.03
CA ALA A 34 -2.99 -4.82 -7.36
C ALA A 34 -2.54 -6.13 -8.05
N ILE A 35 -2.53 -7.21 -7.27
CA ILE A 35 -2.34 -8.58 -7.74
C ILE A 35 -3.56 -9.39 -7.31
N LEU A 36 -4.16 -10.11 -8.26
CA LEU A 36 -5.24 -11.05 -7.99
C LEU A 36 -4.65 -12.47 -8.04
N ILE A 37 -4.73 -13.20 -6.94
CA ILE A 37 -4.13 -14.53 -6.79
C ILE A 37 -5.25 -15.56 -6.70
N PHE A 38 -5.15 -16.59 -7.53
CA PHE A 38 -6.01 -17.77 -7.52
C PHE A 38 -5.16 -18.99 -7.23
N GLY A 39 -5.69 -19.95 -6.47
CA GLY A 39 -4.97 -21.16 -6.14
C GLY A 39 -5.62 -21.94 -5.01
N ASP A 40 -4.80 -22.76 -4.37
CA ASP A 40 -5.15 -23.60 -3.23
C ASP A 40 -4.47 -23.10 -1.94
N SER A 41 -4.27 -24.00 -0.97
CA SER A 41 -3.59 -23.75 0.30
C SER A 41 -2.24 -23.04 0.16
N THR A 42 -1.52 -23.24 -0.95
CA THR A 42 -0.21 -22.63 -1.19
C THR A 42 -0.30 -21.11 -1.37
N ALA A 43 -1.41 -20.66 -1.94
CA ALA A 43 -1.69 -19.24 -2.20
C ALA A 43 -2.63 -18.63 -1.14
N ASP A 44 -3.28 -19.45 -0.32
CA ASP A 44 -4.25 -19.00 0.68
C ASP A 44 -3.57 -18.29 1.86
N THR A 45 -3.95 -17.04 2.08
CA THR A 45 -3.48 -16.21 3.18
C THR A 45 -4.42 -16.20 4.39
N GLY A 46 -5.42 -17.08 4.42
CA GLY A 46 -6.37 -17.23 5.53
C GLY A 46 -7.84 -17.16 5.15
N ASN A 47 -8.17 -17.13 3.86
CA ASN A 47 -9.54 -17.10 3.37
C ASN A 47 -10.33 -18.33 3.86
N ASN A 48 -9.72 -19.52 3.89
CA ASN A 48 -10.38 -20.74 4.36
C ASN A 48 -10.81 -20.70 5.83
N ASN A 49 -10.23 -19.82 6.66
CA ASN A 49 -10.64 -19.71 8.06
C ASN A 49 -12.09 -19.22 8.21
N TYR A 50 -12.56 -18.42 7.25
CA TYR A 50 -13.89 -17.83 7.23
C TYR A 50 -14.93 -18.68 6.51
N HIS A 51 -14.50 -19.70 5.76
CA HIS A 51 -15.41 -20.63 5.11
C HIS A 51 -15.86 -21.71 6.11
N SER A 52 -17.17 -21.77 6.38
CA SER A 52 -17.73 -22.70 7.37
C SER A 52 -17.60 -24.17 6.94
N GLN A 53 -17.65 -24.43 5.64
CA GLN A 53 -17.55 -25.77 5.06
C GLN A 53 -16.10 -26.19 4.74
N ALA A 54 -15.12 -25.32 4.98
CA ALA A 54 -13.72 -25.68 4.76
C ALA A 54 -13.30 -26.78 5.73
N VAL A 55 -12.88 -27.92 5.15
CA VAL A 55 -12.41 -29.11 5.88
C VAL A 55 -11.03 -28.87 6.50
N PHE A 56 -10.18 -28.10 5.83
CA PHE A 56 -8.82 -27.78 6.27
C PHE A 56 -8.70 -26.30 6.62
N LYS A 57 -8.12 -25.98 7.78
CA LYS A 57 -7.93 -24.60 8.27
C LYS A 57 -6.57 -24.45 8.91
N ALA A 58 -5.80 -23.45 8.52
CA ALA A 58 -4.47 -23.20 9.07
C ALA A 58 -4.52 -22.31 10.33
N LYS A 59 -5.37 -22.69 11.30
CA LYS A 59 -5.55 -21.98 12.59
C LYS A 59 -5.14 -22.81 13.80
N HIS A 60 -4.23 -23.75 13.58
CA HIS A 60 -3.73 -24.69 14.58
C HIS A 60 -2.28 -25.08 14.26
N LEU A 61 -1.56 -25.61 15.24
CA LEU A 61 -0.23 -26.19 15.03
C LEU A 61 -0.30 -27.35 14.01
N PRO A 62 0.70 -27.52 13.14
CA PRO A 62 2.03 -26.90 13.18
C PRO A 62 2.15 -25.54 12.48
N TYR A 63 1.06 -24.99 11.93
CA TYR A 63 1.13 -23.73 11.17
C TYR A 63 1.49 -22.55 12.08
N GLY A 64 2.46 -21.75 11.64
CA GLY A 64 2.99 -20.63 12.40
C GLY A 64 3.92 -21.03 13.56
N VAL A 65 4.34 -22.30 13.65
CA VAL A 65 5.20 -22.75 14.76
C VAL A 65 6.58 -22.07 14.77
N ASP A 66 7.11 -21.67 13.60
CA ASP A 66 8.38 -20.94 13.52
C ASP A 66 8.21 -19.40 13.55
N LEU A 67 6.97 -18.90 13.67
CA LEU A 67 6.70 -17.46 13.74
C LEU A 67 6.88 -16.93 15.17
N PRO A 68 7.14 -15.63 15.35
CA PRO A 68 7.12 -15.01 16.67
C PRO A 68 5.78 -15.26 17.38
N GLY A 69 5.84 -15.83 18.58
CA GLY A 69 4.66 -16.21 19.36
C GLY A 69 4.17 -17.64 19.15
N HIS A 70 4.69 -18.36 18.16
CA HIS A 70 4.30 -19.74 17.84
C HIS A 70 2.80 -19.90 17.55
N GLU A 71 2.18 -18.87 16.97
CA GLU A 71 0.74 -18.82 16.71
C GLU A 71 0.43 -18.96 15.22
N ALA A 72 -0.64 -19.70 14.92
CA ALA A 72 -1.12 -19.87 13.56
C ALA A 72 -1.70 -18.56 13.01
N ASN A 73 -1.18 -18.09 11.88
CA ASN A 73 -1.59 -16.83 11.24
C ASN A 73 -2.63 -17.01 10.12
N GLY A 74 -3.14 -18.23 9.90
CA GLY A 74 -4.08 -18.54 8.83
C GLY A 74 -3.46 -19.00 7.52
N ARG A 75 -2.13 -19.06 7.43
CA ARG A 75 -1.42 -19.59 6.26
C ARG A 75 -1.06 -21.05 6.47
N PHE A 76 -1.14 -21.86 5.41
CA PHE A 76 -0.71 -23.27 5.44
C PHE A 76 0.83 -23.42 5.41
N SER A 77 1.54 -22.64 6.23
CA SER A 77 3.00 -22.61 6.33
C SER A 77 3.45 -21.96 7.64
N ASN A 78 4.78 -21.83 7.81
CA ASN A 78 5.39 -20.99 8.85
C ASN A 78 5.86 -19.64 8.29
N GLY A 79 5.34 -19.25 7.13
CA GLY A 79 5.63 -17.96 6.50
C GLY A 79 4.74 -16.85 7.02
N SER A 80 5.23 -15.62 6.85
CA SER A 80 4.54 -14.35 7.15
C SER A 80 3.41 -14.05 6.20
#